data_AF-A0A948YXZ4-F1
#
_entry.id   AF-A0A948YXZ4-F1
#
_cell.length_a   1.000
_cell.length_b   1.000
_cell.length_c   1.000
_cell.angle_alpha   90.00
_cell.angle_beta   90.00
_cell.angle_gamma   90.00
#
_symmetry.space_group_name_H-M   'P 1'
#
loop_
_entity.id
_entity.type
_entity.pdbx_description
1 polymer ?
#
loop_
_entity_poly.entity_id
_entity_poly.type
_entity_poly.pdbx_seq_one_letter_code
_entity_poly.pdbx_strand_id
1 'polypeptide(L)' 'MKKNKGLCPEVVEASLLVDLKIQVPQDLYIAYQRCSWIIVHETGRPPIDVMQEMVRDFLVKHGC' A
#
# COMPACT_ATOMS: atom_id res chain seq x y z
N MET A 1 30.22 -17.88 -27.34
CA MET A 1 29.35 -18.12 -26.16
C MET A 1 29.59 -17.02 -25.12
N LYS A 2 28.86 -15.90 -25.22
CA LYS A 2 28.77 -14.90 -24.14
C LYS A 2 27.33 -14.98 -23.63
N LYS A 3 27.13 -15.50 -22.42
CA LYS A 3 25.80 -15.62 -21.83
C LYS A 3 25.36 -14.21 -21.43
N ASN A 4 24.51 -13.59 -22.25
CA ASN A 4 23.76 -12.41 -21.86
C ASN A 4 22.80 -12.83 -20.75
N LYS A 5 23.13 -12.50 -19.49
CA LYS A 5 22.19 -12.58 -18.39
C LYS A 5 21.11 -11.53 -18.66
N GLY A 6 19.91 -12.01 -18.98
CA GLY A 6 18.72 -11.19 -19.05
C GLY A 6 18.59 -10.39 -17.75
N LEU A 7 18.55 -9.08 -17.90
CA LEU A 7 18.17 -8.16 -16.86
C LEU A 7 16.68 -8.40 -16.62
N CYS A 8 16.32 -9.10 -15.54
CA CYS A 8 14.94 -9.21 -15.11
C CYS A 8 14.41 -7.80 -14.80
N PRO A 9 13.31 -7.33 -15.42
CA PRO A 9 12.68 -6.09 -15.02
C PRO A 9 11.72 -6.39 -13.88
N GLU A 10 12.24 -6.69 -12.69
CA GLU A 10 11.40 -6.89 -11.50
C GLU A 10 11.80 -5.99 -10.34
N VAL A 11 12.46 -4.86 -10.65
CA VAL A 11 12.91 -3.91 -9.63
C VAL A 11 12.73 -2.49 -10.15
N VAL A 12 11.49 -2.02 -10.31
CA VAL A 12 11.26 -0.62 -10.71
C VAL A 12 10.21 0.14 -9.89
N GLU A 13 9.57 -0.44 -8.88
CA GLU A 13 8.39 0.23 -8.28
C GLU A 13 8.28 0.20 -6.75
N ALA A 14 9.40 -0.01 -6.04
CA ALA A 14 9.45 0.17 -4.58
C ALA A 14 10.07 1.52 -4.15
N SER A 15 10.66 2.27 -5.08
CA SER A 15 11.54 3.40 -4.79
C SER A 15 10.86 4.79 -4.78
N LEU A 16 9.53 4.87 -4.94
CA LEU A 16 8.78 6.15 -5.00
C LEU A 16 7.69 6.29 -3.94
N LEU A 17 7.67 5.44 -2.91
CA LEU A 17 6.71 5.60 -1.82
C LEU A 17 7.11 6.76 -0.92
N VAL A 18 6.14 7.59 -0.55
CA VAL A 18 6.29 8.71 0.38
C VAL A 18 5.33 8.56 1.55
N ASP A 19 5.75 9.04 2.73
CA ASP A 19 4.93 8.98 3.93
C ASP A 19 3.83 10.05 3.91
N LEU A 20 2.58 9.62 4.06
CA LEU A 20 1.44 10.50 4.33
C LEU A 20 1.18 10.53 5.84
N LYS A 21 1.42 11.67 6.49
CA LYS A 21 1.15 11.86 7.92
C LYS A 21 -0.19 12.58 8.11
N ILE A 22 -1.12 11.91 8.79
CA ILE A 22 -2.43 12.46 9.15
C ILE A 22 -2.63 12.42 10.66
N GLN A 23 -3.35 13.40 11.20
CA GLN A 23 -3.82 13.37 12.58
C GLN A 23 -5.27 12.91 12.60
N VAL A 24 -5.56 11.90 13.42
CA VAL A 24 -6.91 11.34 13.60
C VAL A 24 -7.19 11.11 15.09
N PRO A 25 -8.46 11.10 15.50
CA PRO A 25 -8.86 10.61 16.81
C PRO A 25 -8.30 9.21 17.13
N GLN A 26 -8.01 8.96 18.42
CA GLN A 26 -7.35 7.73 18.88
C GLN A 26 -8.16 6.46 18.57
N ASP A 27 -9.47 6.53 18.67
CA ASP A 27 -10.39 5.44 18.34
C ASP A 27 -10.33 5.08 16.85
N LEU A 28 -10.27 6.08 15.96
CA LEU A 28 -10.09 5.85 14.52
C LEU A 28 -8.73 5.25 14.20
N TYR A 29 -7.66 5.67 14.89
CA TYR A 29 -6.35 5.04 14.75
C TYR A 29 -6.39 3.55 15.10
N ILE A 30 -7.00 3.18 16.23
CA ILE A 30 -7.13 1.78 16.67
C ILE A 30 -7.98 0.99 15.67
N ALA A 31 -9.10 1.56 15.23
CA ALA A 31 -9.97 0.93 14.24
C ALA A 31 -9.23 0.67 12.92
N TYR A 32 -8.51 1.67 12.42
CA TYR A 32 -7.71 1.57 11.20
C TYR A 32 -6.68 0.44 11.27
N GLN A 33 -5.92 0.36 12.37
CA GLN A 33 -4.91 -0.69 12.56
C GLN A 33 -5.55 -2.09 12.54
N ARG A 34 -6.65 -2.26 13.29
CA ARG A 34 -7.38 -3.54 13.36
C ARG A 34 -7.96 -3.95 12.02
N CYS A 35 -8.65 -3.05 11.33
CA CYS A 35 -9.29 -3.33 10.05
C CYS A 35 -8.26 -3.63 8.97
N SER A 36 -7.18 -2.85 8.89
CA SER A 36 -6.09 -3.10 7.93
C SER A 36 -5.47 -4.47 8.13
N TRP A 37 -5.29 -4.89 9.39
CA TRP A 37 -4.71 -6.18 9.70
C TRP A 37 -5.63 -7.36 9.33
N ILE A 38 -6.94 -7.22 9.58
CA ILE A 38 -7.94 -8.21 9.17
C ILE A 38 -7.90 -8.38 7.64
N ILE A 39 -7.91 -7.29 6.88
CA ILE A 39 -7.89 -7.34 5.41
C ILE A 39 -6.63 -8.04 4.91
N VAL A 40 -5.46 -7.68 5.44
CA VAL A 40 -4.18 -8.32 5.08
C VAL A 40 -4.24 -9.83 5.34
N HIS A 41 -4.76 -10.24 6.49
CA HIS A 41 -4.83 -11.66 6.87
C HIS A 41 -5.84 -12.44 6.00
N GLU A 42 -7.02 -11.88 5.75
CA GLU A 42 -8.07 -12.56 4.98
C GLU A 42 -7.76 -12.63 3.48
N THR A 43 -7.08 -11.62 2.94
CA THR A 43 -6.82 -11.53 1.49
C THR A 43 -5.41 -11.97 1.09
N GLY A 44 -4.49 -12.12 2.06
CA GLY A 44 -3.08 -12.39 1.80
C GLY A 44 -2.32 -11.23 1.13
N ARG A 45 -2.96 -10.05 0.99
CA ARG A 45 -2.36 -8.89 0.33
C ARG A 45 -1.30 -8.24 1.22
N PRO A 46 -0.24 -7.66 0.64
CA PRO A 46 0.75 -6.96 1.42
C PRO A 46 0.12 -5.69 2.05
N PRO A 47 0.54 -5.29 3.27
CA PRO A 47 -0.04 -4.14 3.96
C PRO A 47 -0.02 -2.84 3.14
N ILE A 48 1.02 -2.63 2.32
CA ILE A 48 1.16 -1.43 1.50
C ILE A 48 0.04 -1.29 0.45
N ASP A 49 -0.42 -2.40 -0.12
CA ASP A 49 -1.48 -2.37 -1.13
C ASP A 49 -2.82 -2.00 -0.51
N VAL A 50 -3.08 -2.49 0.71
CA VAL A 50 -4.28 -2.14 1.48
C VAL A 50 -4.27 -0.65 1.83
N MET A 51 -3.12 -0.12 2.26
CA MET A 51 -2.96 1.31 2.54
C MET A 51 -3.17 2.18 1.30
N GLN A 52 -2.57 1.80 0.16
CA GLN A 52 -2.72 2.55 -1.09
C GLN A 52 -4.17 2.55 -1.58
N GLU A 53 -4.88 1.43 -1.47
CA GLU A 53 -6.29 1.33 -1.84
C GLU A 53 -7.15 2.28 -1.01
N MET A 54 -6.98 2.31 0.31
CA MET A 54 -7.74 3.22 1.17
C MET A 54 -7.52 4.69 0.81
N VAL A 55 -6.28 5.07 0.45
CA VAL A 55 -5.98 6.43 -0.02
C VAL A 55 -6.62 6.68 -1.38
N ARG A 56 -6.52 5.75 -2.32
CA ARG A 56 -7.12 5.88 -3.67
C ARG A 56 -8.64 5.97 -3.59
N ASP A 57 -9.30 5.14 -2.80
CA ASP A 57 -10.75 5.16 -2.61
C ASP A 57 -11.22 6.50 -2.04
N PHE A 58 -10.47 7.05 -1.07
CA PHE A 58 -10.73 8.39 -0.55
C PHE A 58 -10.64 9.45 -1.65
N LEU A 59 -9.58 9.43 -2.47
CA LEU A 59 -9.38 10.40 -3.56
C LEU A 59 -10.46 10.28 -4.65
N VAL A 60 -10.73 9.06 -5.12
CA VAL A 60 -11.74 8.76 -6.15
C VAL A 60 -13.12 9.22 -5.69
N LYS A 61 -13.48 8.97 -4.42
CA LYS A 61 -14.73 9.44 -3.82
C LYS A 61 -14.90 10.96 -3.89
N HIS A 62 -13.80 11.71 -3.89
CA HIS A 62 -13.78 13.16 -3.97
C HIS A 62 -13.47 13.71 -5.38
N GLY A 63 -13.31 12.83 -6.38
CA GLY A 63 -13.01 13.22 -7.76
C GLY A 63 -11.57 13.68 -7.99
N CYS A 64 -10.66 13.26 -7.10
CA CYS A 64 -9.22 13.51 -7.20
C CYS A 64 -8.50 12.35 -7.90
#